data_AF-A0A653VAT6-F1
#
_entry.id   AF-A0A653VAT6-F1
#
_cell.length_a   1.000
_cell.length_b   1.000
_cell.length_c   1.000
_cell.angle_alpha   90.00
_cell.angle_beta   90.00
_cell.angle_gamma   90.00
#
_symmetry.space_group_name_H-M   'P 1'
#
loop_
_entity.id
_entity.type
_entity.pdbx_description
1 polymer ?
#
loop_
_entity_poly.entity_id
_entity_poly.type
_entity_poly.pdbx_seq_one_letter_code
_entity_poly.pdbx_strand_id
1 'polypeptide(L)' 'MAETPRYAEAVARRDVVWGAELHEAPPKVTLGFHIESLRSAGFAEVGTVWQYLDDHVVYGVR' A
#
# COMPACT_ATOMS: atom_id res chain seq x y z
N MET A 1 -7.37 -0.11 -20.78
CA MET A 1 -7.96 0.99 -19.99
C MET A 1 -6.96 2.04 -19.51
N ALA A 2 -5.63 1.88 -19.69
CA ALA A 2 -4.63 2.91 -19.37
C ALA A 2 -4.22 3.79 -20.56
N GLU A 3 -4.62 3.46 -21.79
CA GLU A 3 -4.17 4.12 -23.03
C GLU A 3 -5.15 5.16 -23.58
N THR A 4 -6.13 5.59 -22.79
CA THR A 4 -7.06 6.62 -23.24
C THR A 4 -6.30 7.95 -23.40
N PRO A 5 -6.37 8.62 -24.57
CA PRO A 5 -5.56 9.82 -24.85
C PRO A 5 -5.69 10.94 -23.81
N ARG A 6 -6.87 11.05 -23.19
CA ARG A 6 -7.17 12.00 -22.11
C ARG A 6 -6.21 11.89 -20.90
N TYR A 7 -5.64 10.72 -20.64
CA TYR A 7 -4.80 10.47 -19.46
C TYR A 7 -3.30 10.41 -19.77
N ALA A 8 -2.89 10.63 -21.02
CA ALA A 8 -1.49 10.44 -21.44
C ALA A 8 -0.49 11.26 -20.60
N GLU A 9 -0.82 12.53 -20.30
CA GLU A 9 0.03 13.38 -19.45
C GLU A 9 0.08 12.89 -18.00
N ALA A 10 -1.05 12.41 -17.45
CA ALA A 10 -1.09 11.87 -16.10
C ALA A 10 -0.27 10.59 -15.97
N VAL A 11 -0.29 9.72 -16.99
CA VAL A 11 0.54 8.51 -17.07
C VAL A 11 2.02 8.90 -17.15
N ALA A 12 2.40 9.84 -18.01
CA ALA A 12 3.79 10.29 -18.12
C ALA A 12 4.31 10.87 -16.79
N ARG A 13 3.49 11.65 -16.07
CA ARG A 13 3.85 12.18 -14.75
C ARG A 13 3.96 11.10 -13.69
N ARG A 14 3.08 10.08 -13.72
CA ARG A 14 3.15 8.93 -12.81
C ARG A 14 4.53 8.28 -12.87
N ASP A 15 5.02 8.06 -14.08
CA ASP A 15 6.30 7.36 -14.30
C ASP A 15 7.50 8.22 -13.84
N VAL A 16 7.43 9.55 -13.97
CA VAL A 16 8.44 10.47 -13.42
C VAL A 16 8.45 10.50 -11.90
N VAL A 17 7.26 10.53 -11.27
CA VAL A 17 7.13 10.69 -9.80
C VAL A 17 7.45 9.40 -9.07
N TRP A 18 6.99 8.26 -9.59
CA TRP A 18 7.01 6.98 -8.89
C TRP A 18 7.94 5.95 -9.51
N GLY A 19 8.49 6.21 -10.70
CA GLY A 19 9.42 5.31 -11.38
C GLY A 19 8.77 4.05 -11.94
N ALA A 20 9.59 3.21 -12.58
CA ALA A 20 9.16 1.93 -13.14
C ALA A 20 8.82 0.90 -12.05
N GLU A 21 9.48 0.97 -10.88
CA GLU A 21 9.32 0.02 -9.78
C GLU A 21 7.88 -0.04 -9.24
N LEU A 22 7.14 1.07 -9.29
CA LEU A 22 5.74 1.10 -8.86
C LEU A 22 4.77 0.32 -9.78
N HIS A 23 5.25 -0.16 -10.93
CA HIS A 23 4.47 -1.02 -11.83
C HIS A 23 4.46 -2.48 -11.37
N GLU A 24 5.42 -2.87 -10.54
CA GLU A 24 5.48 -4.20 -9.95
C GLU A 24 4.71 -4.16 -8.62
N ALA A 25 3.55 -4.80 -8.61
CA ALA A 25 2.81 -4.96 -7.37
C ALA A 25 3.69 -5.77 -6.39
N PRO A 26 3.93 -5.27 -5.17
CA PRO A 26 4.67 -6.02 -4.17
C PRO A 26 3.92 -7.33 -3.86
N PRO A 27 4.63 -8.36 -3.36
CA PRO A 27 3.99 -9.61 -2.95
C PRO A 27 2.82 -9.33 -2.02
N LYS A 28 1.64 -9.84 -2.38
CA LYS A 28 0.46 -9.70 -1.53
C LYS A 28 0.66 -10.55 -0.28
N VAL A 29 0.65 -9.90 0.88
CA VAL A 29 0.64 -10.54 2.19
C VAL A 29 -0.70 -10.28 2.86
N THR A 30 -1.07 -11.13 3.82
CA THR A 30 -2.35 -11.00 4.53
C THR A 30 -2.30 -9.84 5.52
N LEU A 31 -3.46 -9.29 5.89
CA LEU A 31 -3.56 -8.33 7.00
C LEU A 31 -2.91 -8.88 8.29
N GLY A 32 -3.10 -10.17 8.56
CA GLY A 32 -2.49 -10.84 9.71
C GLY A 32 -0.97 -10.78 9.70
N PHE A 33 -0.33 -10.91 8.53
CA PHE A 33 1.13 -10.77 8.41
C PHE A 33 1.61 -9.38 8.87
N HIS A 34 0.91 -8.31 8.47
CA HIS A 34 1.25 -6.95 8.89
C HIS A 34 1.08 -6.76 10.40
N ILE A 35 -0.01 -7.26 10.97
CA ILE A 35 -0.29 -7.17 12.42
C ILE A 35 0.78 -7.91 13.24
N GLU A 36 1.11 -9.14 12.86
CA GLU A 36 2.12 -9.94 13.56
C GLU A 36 3.54 -9.37 13.40
N SER A 37 3.84 -8.73 12.26
CA SER A 37 5.10 -8.03 12.06
C SER A 37 5.27 -6.87 13.04
N LEU A 38 4.21 -6.07 13.25
CA LEU A 38 4.24 -4.98 14.22
C LEU A 38 4.35 -5.50 15.66
N ARG A 39 3.61 -6.55 16.03
CA ARG A 39 3.76 -7.19 17.35
C ARG A 39 5.18 -7.69 17.57
N SER A 40 5.77 -8.35 16.58
CA SER A 40 7.16 -8.84 16.62
C SER A 40 8.17 -7.70 16.73
N ALA A 41 7.85 -6.50 16.21
CA ALA A 41 8.67 -5.30 16.36
C ALA A 41 8.55 -4.62 17.75
N GLY A 42 7.70 -5.15 18.64
CA GLY A 42 7.56 -4.70 20.02
C GLY A 42 6.53 -3.59 20.23
N PHE A 43 5.59 -3.39 19.31
CA PHE A 43 4.41 -2.56 19.58
C PHE A 43 3.48 -3.27 20.56
N ALA A 44 3.07 -2.57 21.63
CA ALA A 44 2.24 -3.09 22.70
C ALA A 44 0.78 -3.30 22.25
N GLU A 45 0.25 -2.37 21.44
CA GLU A 45 -1.09 -2.45 20.86
C GLU A 45 -1.01 -2.27 19.35
N VAL A 46 -1.68 -3.14 18.60
CA VAL A 46 -1.70 -3.11 17.13
C VAL A 46 -3.11 -3.42 16.63
N GLY A 47 -3.61 -2.63 15.68
CA GLY A 47 -4.90 -2.86 15.07
C GLY A 47 -5.16 -2.05 13.80
N THR A 48 -6.28 -2.35 13.14
CA THR A 48 -6.78 -1.60 11.99
C THR A 48 -7.50 -0.34 12.46
N VAL A 49 -7.10 0.82 11.97
CA VAL A 49 -7.76 2.11 12.27
C VAL A 49 -8.67 2.59 11.15
N TRP A 50 -8.49 2.05 9.94
CA TRP A 50 -9.36 2.33 8.80
C TRP A 50 -9.34 1.16 7.82
N GLN A 51 -10.47 0.93 7.16
CA GLN A 51 -10.60 -0.07 6.11
C GLN A 51 -11.54 0.41 5.01
N TYR A 52 -11.18 0.11 3.76
CA TYR A 52 -12.07 0.14 2.61
C TYR A 52 -11.76 -1.03 1.68
N LEU A 53 -12.71 -1.97 1.54
CA LEU A 53 -12.49 -3.23 0.82
C LEU A 53 -11.23 -3.96 1.35
N ASP A 54 -10.26 -4.22 0.48
CA ASP A 54 -8.99 -4.87 0.79
C ASP A 54 -7.94 -3.89 1.34
N ASP A 55 -8.19 -2.58 1.28
CA ASP A 55 -7.27 -1.56 1.78
C ASP A 55 -7.43 -1.38 3.29
N HIS A 56 -6.35 -1.55 4.03
CA HIS A 56 -6.31 -1.44 5.49
C HIS A 56 -5.21 -0.47 5.92
N VAL A 57 -5.54 0.43 6.84
CA VAL A 57 -4.54 1.21 7.58
C VAL A 57 -4.39 0.59 8.96
N VAL A 58 -3.19 0.10 9.27
CA VAL A 58 -2.84 -0.43 10.59
C VAL A 58 -2.05 0.60 11.39
N TYR A 59 -2.26 0.60 12.70
CA TYR A 59 -1.58 1.48 13.63
C TYR A 59 -1.05 0.67 14.81
N GLY A 60 0.14 1.02 15.28
CA GLY A 60 0.79 0.42 16.43
C GLY A 60 1.18 1.47 17.46
N VAL A 61 0.92 1.20 18.73
CA VAL A 61 1.40 1.99 19.88
C VAL A 61 2.48 1.21 20.60
N ARG A 62 3.58 1.87 20.97
CA ARG A 62 4.69 1.28 21.72
C ARG A 62 4.51 1.51 23.21
#